data_AF-A0A2I4CMR8-F1
#
_entry.id   AF-A0A2I4CMR8-F1
#
_cell.length_a   1.000
_cell.length_b   1.000
_cell.length_c   1.000
_cell.angle_alpha   90.00
_cell.angle_beta   90.00
_cell.angle_gamma   90.00
#
_symmetry.space_group_name_H-M   'P 1'
#
loop_
_entity.id
_entity.type
_entity.pdbx_description
1 polymer ?
#
loop_
_entity_poly.entity_id
_entity_poly.type
_entity_poly.pdbx_seq_one_letter_code
_entity_poly.pdbx_strand_id
1 'polypeptide(L)' 'MSTDLHGTIGRVGAFLQRPLLEEELQNCVKHCSFSSMKSNKMINYTLVPEEIMDQSKVSFMRKGQIGDWKNMFT' A
#
# COMPACT_ATOMS: atom_id res chain seq x y z
N MET A 1 7.15 1.30 4.56
CA MET A 1 5.93 1.42 5.36
C MET A 1 5.94 2.76 6.08
N SER A 2 4.88 3.57 5.95
CA SER A 2 4.79 4.85 6.66
C SER A 2 4.84 4.62 8.17
N THR A 3 5.62 5.44 8.89
CA THR A 3 5.68 5.41 10.35
C THR A 3 4.42 6.02 11.00
N ASP A 4 3.62 6.75 10.22
CA ASP A 4 2.36 7.38 10.64
C ASP A 4 1.39 7.40 9.45
N LEU A 5 0.76 6.25 9.17
CA LEU A 5 -0.21 6.15 8.07
C LEU A 5 -1.48 6.95 8.36
N HIS A 6 -1.98 6.91 9.59
CA HIS A 6 -3.19 7.62 10.03
C HIS A 6 -3.05 9.13 9.84
N GLY A 7 -2.01 9.74 10.41
CA GLY A 7 -1.79 11.17 10.27
C GLY A 7 -1.47 11.59 8.84
N THR A 8 -0.85 10.71 8.04
CA THR A 8 -0.65 10.98 6.60
C THR A 8 -1.97 11.04 5.85
N ILE A 9 -2.89 10.10 6.08
CA ILE A 9 -4.21 10.11 5.45
C ILE A 9 -4.98 11.37 5.88
N GLY A 10 -4.92 11.74 7.16
CA GLY A 10 -5.51 12.98 7.65
C GLY A 10 -4.97 14.23 6.96
N ARG A 11 -3.63 14.32 6.78
CA ARG A 11 -2.99 15.41 6.03
C ARG A 11 -3.43 15.46 4.57
N VAL A 12 -3.56 14.31 3.91
CA VAL A 12 -4.05 14.23 2.52
C VAL A 12 -5.52 14.68 2.44
N GLY A 13 -6.38 14.24 3.36
CA GLY A 13 -7.77 14.70 3.42
C GLY A 13 -7.87 16.21 3.61
N ALA A 14 -7.09 16.78 4.53
CA ALA A 14 -7.03 18.23 4.73
C ALA A 14 -6.55 18.98 3.48
N PHE A 15 -5.50 18.48 2.81
CA PHE A 15 -4.99 19.05 1.56
C PHE A 15 -6.05 19.06 0.45
N LEU A 16 -6.86 18.00 0.35
CA LEU A 16 -7.96 17.89 -0.61
C LEU A 16 -9.23 18.65 -0.19
N GLN A 17 -9.20 19.38 0.92
CA GLN A 17 -10.37 20.06 1.51
C GLN A 17 -11.52 19.08 1.82
N ARG A 18 -11.17 17.84 2.16
CA ARG A 18 -12.08 16.75 2.54
C ARG A 18 -11.57 16.09 3.82
N PRO A 19 -11.71 16.77 4.98
CA PRO A 19 -11.35 16.16 6.25
C PRO A 19 -12.21 14.91 6.47
N LEU A 20 -11.57 13.86 6.96
CA LEU A 20 -12.22 12.59 7.24
C LEU A 20 -12.57 12.52 8.73
N LEU A 21 -13.71 11.90 9.04
CA LEU A 21 -14.05 11.50 10.39
C LEU A 21 -13.09 10.41 10.88
N GLU A 22 -12.95 10.27 12.20
CA GLU A 22 -12.04 9.28 12.78
C GLU A 22 -12.34 7.86 12.29
N GLU A 23 -13.62 7.48 12.17
CA GLU A 23 -14.01 6.17 11.62
C GLU A 23 -13.57 6.00 10.15
N GLU A 24 -13.72 7.03 9.33
CA GLU A 24 -13.29 7.01 7.93
C GLU A 24 -11.75 6.91 7.83
N LEU A 25 -11.01 7.61 8.69
CA LEU A 25 -9.56 7.49 8.80
C LEU A 25 -9.13 6.07 9.15
N GLN A 26 -9.75 5.47 10.17
CA GLN A 26 -9.45 4.09 10.57
C GLN A 26 -9.74 3.09 9.46
N ASN A 27 -10.87 3.28 8.74
CA ASN A 27 -11.20 2.48 7.58
C ASN A 27 -10.16 2.62 6.46
N CYS A 28 -9.73 3.85 6.16
CA CYS A 28 -8.66 4.08 5.19
C CYS A 28 -7.34 3.45 5.64
N VAL A 29 -6.94 3.57 6.91
CA VAL A 29 -5.72 2.93 7.46
C VAL A 29 -5.77 1.42 7.27
N LYS A 30 -6.91 0.79 7.57
CA LYS A 30 -7.10 -0.65 7.37
C LYS A 30 -6.95 -1.04 5.91
N HIS A 31 -7.67 -0.38 4.99
CA HIS A 31 -7.67 -0.72 3.57
C HIS A 31 -6.35 -0.39 2.86
N CYS A 32 -5.67 0.69 3.26
CA CYS A 32 -4.37 1.10 2.73
C CYS A 32 -3.18 0.39 3.40
N SER A 33 -3.42 -0.52 4.35
CA SER A 33 -2.35 -1.36 4.90
C SER A 33 -1.77 -2.28 3.82
N PHE A 34 -0.45 -2.54 3.88
CA PHE A 34 0.23 -3.37 2.89
C PHE A 34 -0.39 -4.78 2.77
N SER A 35 -0.77 -5.40 3.89
CA SER A 35 -1.44 -6.71 3.90
C SER A 35 -2.78 -6.67 3.17
N SER A 36 -3.60 -5.66 3.41
CA SER A 36 -4.91 -5.49 2.76
C SER A 36 -4.76 -5.20 1.26
N MET A 37 -3.82 -4.35 0.88
CA MET A 37 -3.57 -4.06 -0.53
C MET A 37 -2.98 -5.28 -1.27
N LYS A 38 -2.14 -6.08 -0.60
CA LYS A 38 -1.55 -7.30 -1.16
C LYS A 38 -2.59 -8.39 -1.45
N SER A 39 -3.62 -8.52 -0.62
CA SER A 39 -4.71 -9.50 -0.83
C SER A 39 -5.79 -9.02 -1.81
N ASN A 40 -5.88 -7.71 -2.07
CA ASN A 40 -6.88 -7.14 -2.97
C ASN A 40 -6.46 -7.29 -4.45
N LYS A 41 -7.17 -8.13 -5.21
CA LYS A 41 -6.93 -8.37 -6.64
C LYS A 41 -7.00 -7.11 -7.51
N MET A 42 -7.81 -6.13 -7.12
CA MET A 42 -7.94 -4.87 -7.85
C MET A 42 -6.72 -3.95 -7.71
N ILE A 43 -5.83 -4.23 -6.76
CA ILE A 43 -4.71 -3.37 -6.39
C ILE A 43 -3.36 -4.09 -6.53
N ASN A 44 -3.31 -5.39 -6.27
CA ASN A 44 -2.07 -6.17 -6.25
C ASN A 44 -1.56 -6.58 -7.65
N TYR A 45 -2.14 -6.05 -8.73
CA TYR A 45 -1.77 -6.30 -10.12
C TYR A 45 -1.99 -7.74 -10.63
N THR A 46 -2.65 -8.63 -9.89
CA THR A 46 -2.89 -10.01 -10.35
C THR A 46 -3.88 -10.12 -11.50
N LEU A 47 -4.58 -9.04 -11.82
CA LEU A 47 -5.49 -8.96 -12.98
C LEU A 47 -4.78 -8.49 -14.26
N VAL A 48 -3.51 -8.09 -14.19
CA VAL A 48 -2.72 -7.74 -15.37
C VAL A 48 -2.27 -9.04 -16.06
N PRO A 49 -2.34 -9.13 -17.41
CA PRO A 49 -1.89 -10.32 -18.14
C PRO A 49 -0.44 -10.70 -17.82
N GLU A 50 -0.17 -12.00 -17.76
CA GLU A 50 1.14 -12.55 -17.36
C GLU A 50 2.25 -12.17 -18.34
N GLU A 51 1.90 -11.99 -19.62
CA GLU A 51 2.81 -11.53 -20.68
C GLU A 51 3.35 -10.12 -20.41
N ILE A 52 2.63 -9.32 -19.63
CA ILE A 52 3.03 -7.97 -19.21
C ILE A 52 3.70 -8.01 -17.84
N MET A 53 3.13 -8.79 -16.89
CA MET A 53 3.64 -8.88 -15.53
C MET A 53 3.49 -10.30 -14.96
N ASP A 54 4.57 -11.08 -15.08
CA ASP A 54 4.66 -12.41 -14.49
C ASP A 54 4.91 -12.36 -12.98
N GLN A 55 3.82 -12.43 -12.22
CA GLN A 55 3.87 -12.46 -10.76
C GLN A 55 4.26 -13.81 -10.14
N SER A 56 4.43 -14.87 -10.95
CA SER A 56 4.94 -16.16 -10.46
C SER A 56 6.43 -16.06 -10.08
N LYS A 57 7.19 -15.21 -10.78
CA LYS A 57 8.59 -14.92 -10.48
C LYS A 57 8.72 -14.00 -9.27
N VAL A 58 8.03 -12.87 -9.29
CA VAL A 58 8.05 -11.88 -8.21
C VAL A 58 6.69 -11.18 -8.13
N SER A 59 6.06 -11.23 -6.96
CA SER A 59 4.84 -10.47 -6.71
C SER A 59 5.11 -8.96 -6.69
N PHE A 60 4.23 -8.17 -7.33
CA PHE A 60 4.26 -6.71 -7.32
C PHE A 60 4.30 -6.16 -5.88
N MET A 61 3.43 -6.70 -5.02
CA MET A 61 3.41 -6.41 -3.57
C MET A 61 4.40 -7.32 -2.82
N ARG A 62 5.71 -7.12 -3.04
CA ARG A 62 6.77 -8.01 -2.54
C ARG A 62 6.92 -8.03 -1.02
N LYS A 63 7.45 -6.95 -0.40
CA LYS A 63 7.74 -6.86 1.04
C LYS A 63 7.09 -5.68 1.79
N GLY A 64 6.99 -4.50 1.17
CA GLY A 64 6.36 -3.33 1.79
C GLY A 64 7.14 -2.67 2.94
N GLN A 65 8.43 -2.98 3.12
CA GLN A 65 9.22 -2.59 4.29
C GLN A 65 10.30 -1.56 3.96
N ILE A 66 10.66 -0.71 4.93
CA ILE A 66 11.78 0.25 4.81
C ILE A 66 13.09 -0.51 5.01
N GLY A 67 14.11 -0.18 4.23
CA GLY A 67 15.47 -0.65 4.47
C GLY A 67 15.83 -2.00 3.86
N ASP A 68 14.92 -2.63 3.10
CA ASP A 68 15.20 -3.92 2.45
C ASP A 68 16.35 -3.86 1.43
N TRP A 69 16.71 -2.65 0.97
CA TRP A 69 17.90 -2.46 0.14
C TRP A 69 19.17 -2.98 0.83
N LYS A 70 19.27 -2.94 2.16
CA LYS A 70 20.44 -3.47 2.90
C LYS A 70 20.69 -4.96 2.67
N ASN A 71 19.67 -5.71 2.25
CA ASN A 71 19.79 -7.13 1.92
C ASN A 71 20.27 -7.37 0.48
N MET A 72 20.47 -6.32 -0.31
CA MET A 72 20.84 -6.40 -1.73
C MET A 72 22.23 -5.84 -2.04
N PHE A 73 22.74 -4.94 -1.20
CA PHE A 73 24.04 -4.28 -1.42
C PHE A 73 25.10 -4.91 -0.52
N THR A 74 26.25 -5.24 -1.11
CA THR A 74 27.49 -5.67 -0.45
C THR A 74 28.48 -4.53 -0.33
#